data_AF-A0A946U836-F1
#
_entry.id   AF-A0A946U836-F1
#
_cell.length_a   1.000
_cell.length_b   1.000
_cell.length_c   1.000
_cell.angle_alpha   90.00
_cell.angle_beta   90.00
_cell.angle_gamma   90.00
#
_symmetry.space_group_name_H-M   'P 1'
#
loop_
_entity.id
_entity.type
_entity.pdbx_description
1 polymer ?
#
loop_
_entity_poly.entity_id
_entity_poly.type
_entity_poly.pdbx_seq_one_letter_code
_entity_poly.pdbx_strand_id
1 'polypeptide(L)'
;MSRSRKTRTKYSERPEPRHIRRLRQARQEVAGEAARIIATEGQHNYHAAKKKAAERLGVSERLALPSNVEVKQALKTYQELYGGADHAENLSALRRTAIRAMGLLERFQPRLVGAVLD
;
A
#
# COMPACT_ATOMS: atom_id res chain seq x y z
N MET A 1 6.74 51.05 -18.70
CA MET A 1 6.11 49.95 -19.47
C MET A 1 7.09 48.76 -19.47
N SER A 2 6.97 47.79 -18.55
CA SER A 2 6.38 46.44 -18.76
C SER A 2 6.89 45.76 -20.05
N ARG A 3 7.48 44.55 -20.10
CA ARG A 3 7.59 43.39 -19.19
C ARG A 3 8.82 42.56 -19.57
N SER A 4 9.56 42.05 -18.58
CA SER A 4 10.51 40.95 -18.74
C SER A 4 9.73 39.64 -18.93
N ARG A 5 9.84 39.00 -20.10
CA ARG A 5 9.32 37.63 -20.31
C ARG A 5 10.36 36.63 -19.84
N LYS A 6 10.26 36.20 -18.57
CA LYS A 6 10.94 35.00 -18.08
C LYS A 6 10.30 33.78 -18.77
N THR A 7 11.04 33.14 -19.67
CA THR A 7 10.70 31.84 -20.24
C THR A 7 10.85 30.78 -19.15
N ARG A 8 9.72 30.36 -18.56
CA ARG A 8 9.67 29.23 -17.63
C ARG A 8 9.68 27.94 -18.45
N THR A 9 10.87 27.44 -18.75
CA THR A 9 11.07 26.18 -19.48
C THR A 9 10.32 25.04 -18.78
N LYS A 10 9.35 24.43 -19.48
CA LYS A 10 8.56 23.29 -19.04
C LYS A 10 9.45 22.03 -18.98
N TYR A 11 9.99 21.71 -17.81
CA TYR A 11 10.81 20.50 -17.61
C TYR A 11 9.97 19.22 -17.41
N SER A 12 8.63 19.33 -17.33
CA SER A 12 7.74 18.25 -16.88
C SER A 12 7.28 17.26 -17.97
N GLU A 13 7.69 17.39 -19.23
CA GLU A 13 7.14 16.59 -20.35
C GLU A 13 8.11 15.58 -20.96
N ARG A 14 9.32 15.39 -20.40
CA ARG A 14 10.24 14.36 -20.91
C ARG A 14 9.77 12.96 -20.49
N PRO A 15 9.55 12.03 -21.42
CA PRO A 15 9.14 10.68 -21.08
C PRO A 15 10.26 9.95 -20.33
N GLU A 16 9.91 9.36 -19.18
CA GLU A 16 10.81 8.53 -18.38
C GLU A 16 11.56 7.48 -19.23
N PRO A 17 12.88 7.32 -19.04
CA PRO A 17 13.66 6.28 -19.70
C PRO A 17 13.03 4.90 -19.53
N ARG A 18 13.11 4.06 -20.59
CA ARG A 18 12.47 2.74 -20.64
C ARG A 18 12.82 1.84 -19.44
N HIS A 19 14.06 1.88 -18.95
CA HIS A 19 14.51 1.04 -17.83
C HIS A 19 13.84 1.44 -16.50
N ILE A 20 13.64 2.74 -16.25
CA ILE A 20 12.96 3.25 -15.05
C ILE A 20 11.49 2.81 -15.05
N ARG A 21 10.83 2.90 -16.20
CA ARG A 21 9.43 2.45 -16.35
C ARG A 21 9.28 0.95 -16.05
N ARG A 22 10.15 0.11 -16.60
CA ARG A 22 10.14 -1.35 -16.34
C ARG A 22 10.37 -1.65 -14.86
N LEU A 23 11.32 -0.97 -14.23
CA LEU A 23 11.58 -1.16 -12.80
C LEU A 23 10.38 -0.77 -11.94
N ARG A 24 9.71 0.35 -12.28
CA ARG A 24 8.49 0.79 -11.61
C ARG A 24 7.35 -0.22 -11.79
N GLN A 25 7.17 -0.76 -13.00
CA GLN A 25 6.16 -1.80 -13.28
C GLN A 25 6.43 -3.07 -12.47
N ALA A 26 7.67 -3.59 -12.50
CA ALA A 26 8.05 -4.76 -11.72
C ALA A 26 7.79 -4.54 -10.21
N ARG A 27 8.12 -3.35 -9.68
CA ARG A 27 7.82 -3.01 -8.28
C ARG A 27 6.32 -2.99 -7.97
N GLN A 28 5.49 -2.48 -8.89
CA GLN A 28 4.04 -2.48 -8.73
C GLN A 28 3.46 -3.90 -8.76
N GLU A 29 3.95 -4.77 -9.64
CA GLU A 29 3.56 -6.18 -9.71
C GLU A 29 3.92 -6.91 -8.41
N VAL A 30 5.14 -6.71 -7.90
CA VAL A 30 5.56 -7.28 -6.60
C VAL A 30 4.70 -6.75 -5.45
N ALA A 31 4.31 -5.46 -5.47
CA ALA A 31 3.44 -4.90 -4.45
C ALA A 31 2.03 -5.53 -4.48
N GLY A 32 1.49 -5.75 -5.69
CA GLY A 32 0.20 -6.41 -5.89
C GLY A 32 0.20 -7.87 -5.43
N GLU A 33 1.23 -8.64 -5.80
CA GLU A 33 1.32 -10.03 -5.36
C GLU A 33 1.60 -10.14 -3.85
N ALA A 34 2.40 -9.24 -3.27
CA ALA A 34 2.60 -9.18 -1.82
C ALA A 34 1.28 -8.87 -1.08
N ALA A 35 0.47 -7.94 -1.60
CA ALA A 35 -0.86 -7.64 -1.07
C ALA A 35 -1.79 -8.87 -1.13
N ARG A 36 -1.81 -9.59 -2.26
CA ARG A 36 -2.58 -10.84 -2.40
C ARG A 36 -2.15 -11.89 -1.39
N ILE A 37 -0.84 -12.09 -1.20
CA ILE A 37 -0.28 -13.01 -0.20
C ILE A 37 -0.73 -12.64 1.21
N ILE A 38 -0.68 -11.36 1.58
CA ILE A 38 -1.12 -10.90 2.90
C ILE A 38 -2.62 -11.16 3.09
N ALA A 39 -3.44 -10.88 2.08
CA ALA A 39 -4.89 -11.00 2.15
C ALA A 39 -5.38 -12.46 2.17
N THR A 40 -4.71 -13.36 1.44
CA THR A 40 -5.22 -14.72 1.19
C THR A 40 -4.46 -15.82 1.93
N GLU A 41 -3.17 -15.60 2.25
CA GLU A 41 -2.30 -16.64 2.82
C GLU A 41 -1.98 -16.39 4.30
N GLY A 42 -2.63 -15.41 4.94
CA GLY A 42 -2.44 -15.11 6.36
C GLY A 42 -1.04 -14.61 6.73
N GLN A 43 -0.25 -14.17 5.76
CA GLN A 43 1.09 -13.64 6.01
C GLN A 43 1.00 -12.20 6.54
N HIS A 44 1.25 -11.99 7.83
CA HIS A 44 1.22 -10.65 8.43
C HIS A 44 2.55 -9.90 8.37
N ASN A 45 3.66 -10.60 8.07
CA ASN A 45 4.96 -9.98 7.92
C ASN A 45 5.17 -9.46 6.49
N TYR A 46 5.21 -8.13 6.35
CA TYR A 46 5.42 -7.43 5.08
C TYR A 46 6.72 -7.83 4.36
N HIS A 47 7.79 -8.06 5.11
CA HIS A 47 9.08 -8.42 4.50
C HIS A 47 9.00 -9.83 3.90
N ALA A 48 8.45 -10.78 4.66
CA ALA A 48 8.25 -12.15 4.17
C ALA A 48 7.29 -12.19 2.96
N ALA A 49 6.20 -11.41 2.98
CA ALA A 49 5.28 -11.30 1.85
C ALA A 49 5.97 -10.75 0.59
N LYS A 50 6.76 -9.68 0.73
CA LYS A 50 7.50 -9.07 -0.38
C LYS A 50 8.54 -10.01 -0.99
N LYS A 51 9.26 -10.73 -0.13
CA LYS A 51 10.25 -11.72 -0.57
C LYS A 51 9.58 -12.84 -1.37
N LYS A 52 8.50 -13.42 -0.82
CA LYS A 52 7.71 -14.46 -1.48
C LYS A 52 7.10 -13.98 -2.81
N ALA A 53 6.64 -12.73 -2.86
CA ALA A 53 6.12 -12.12 -4.08
C ALA A 53 7.22 -11.97 -5.16
N ALA A 54 8.40 -11.48 -4.77
CA ALA A 54 9.54 -11.33 -5.68
C ALA A 54 10.01 -12.69 -6.24
N GLU A 55 10.09 -13.71 -5.37
CA GLU A 55 10.42 -15.08 -5.76
C GLU A 55 9.42 -15.65 -6.79
N ARG A 56 8.11 -15.47 -6.55
CA ARG A 56 7.06 -15.95 -7.47
C ARG A 56 7.09 -15.28 -8.84
N LEU A 57 7.44 -14.00 -8.88
CA LEU A 57 7.49 -13.21 -10.11
C LEU A 57 8.86 -13.29 -10.81
N GLY A 58 9.83 -14.00 -10.24
CA GLY A 58 11.19 -14.10 -10.78
C GLY A 58 11.93 -12.76 -10.80
N VAL A 59 11.56 -11.82 -9.93
CA VAL A 59 12.13 -10.47 -9.88
C VAL A 59 13.23 -10.40 -8.82
N SER A 60 14.33 -9.71 -9.13
CA SER A 60 15.42 -9.52 -8.17
C SER A 60 14.98 -8.72 -6.96
N GLU A 61 15.15 -9.30 -5.76
CA GLU A 61 14.87 -8.64 -4.47
C GLU A 61 15.59 -7.30 -4.29
N ARG A 62 16.79 -7.13 -4.87
CA ARG A 62 17.62 -5.93 -4.65
C ARG A 62 17.14 -4.71 -5.41
N LEU A 63 16.42 -4.90 -6.53
CA LEU A 63 16.12 -3.81 -7.46
C LEU A 63 14.65 -3.36 -7.42
N ALA A 64 13.72 -4.27 -7.11
CA ALA A 64 12.29 -4.01 -7.25
C ALA A 64 11.47 -4.25 -5.98
N LEU A 65 12.08 -4.40 -4.80
CA LEU A 65 11.30 -4.59 -3.58
C LEU A 65 10.48 -3.31 -3.27
N PRO A 66 9.15 -3.40 -3.12
CA PRO A 66 8.33 -2.26 -2.77
C PRO A 66 8.52 -1.85 -1.31
N SER A 67 8.23 -0.59 -1.02
CA SER A 67 8.09 -0.07 0.34
C SER A 67 6.87 -0.68 1.03
N ASN A 68 6.84 -0.64 2.38
CA ASN A 68 5.64 -1.08 3.11
C ASN A 68 4.41 -0.22 2.77
N VAL A 69 4.62 1.05 2.43
CA VAL A 69 3.54 1.96 2.02
C VAL A 69 2.92 1.53 0.69
N GLU A 70 3.75 1.19 -0.30
CA GLU A 70 3.27 0.67 -1.59
C GLU A 70 2.49 -0.64 -1.43
N VAL A 71 2.97 -1.56 -0.57
CA VAL A 71 2.25 -2.81 -0.28
C VAL A 71 0.93 -2.55 0.45
N LYS A 72 0.90 -1.61 1.42
CA LYS A 72 -0.34 -1.21 2.10
C LYS A 72 -1.37 -0.64 1.12
N GLN A 73 -0.92 0.22 0.20
CA GLN A 73 -1.79 0.80 -0.80
C GLN A 73 -2.35 -0.28 -1.74
N ALA A 74 -1.49 -1.21 -2.20
CA ALA A 74 -1.92 -2.34 -3.00
C ALA A 74 -2.90 -3.27 -2.25
N LEU A 75 -2.68 -3.47 -0.94
CA LEU A 75 -3.56 -4.27 -0.07
C LEU A 75 -4.93 -3.63 0.08
N LYS A 76 -4.98 -2.31 0.30
CA LYS A 76 -6.23 -1.56 0.35
C LYS A 76 -7.00 -1.71 -0.98
N THR A 77 -6.33 -1.46 -2.11
CA THR A 77 -6.95 -1.64 -3.43
C THR A 77 -7.40 -3.08 -3.67
N TYR A 78 -6.63 -4.08 -3.22
CA TYR A 78 -7.03 -5.49 -3.31
C TYR A 78 -8.29 -5.77 -2.48
N GLN A 79 -8.37 -5.28 -1.24
CA GLN A 79 -9.54 -5.45 -0.39
C GLN A 79 -10.78 -4.71 -0.93
N GLU A 80 -10.59 -3.53 -1.54
CA GLU A 80 -11.67 -2.81 -2.21
C GLU A 80 -12.21 -3.57 -3.43
N LEU A 81 -11.33 -4.20 -4.21
CA LEU A 81 -11.72 -4.94 -5.41
C LEU A 81 -12.30 -6.33 -5.12
N TYR A 82 -11.79 -7.03 -4.12
CA TYR A 82 -12.10 -8.44 -3.88
C TYR A 82 -12.76 -8.73 -2.52
N GLY A 83 -12.78 -7.77 -1.59
CA GLY A 83 -13.27 -7.97 -0.22
C GLY A 83 -14.79 -7.96 -0.07
N GLY A 84 -15.51 -7.35 -1.00
CA GLY A 84 -16.99 -7.36 -1.03
C GLY A 84 -17.66 -6.86 0.26
N ALA A 85 -18.89 -7.32 0.51
CA ALA A 85 -19.68 -6.96 1.68
C ALA A 85 -19.07 -7.50 2.99
N ASP A 86 -18.53 -8.72 2.96
CA ASP A 86 -17.95 -9.40 4.12
C ASP A 86 -16.79 -8.59 4.74
N HIS A 87 -15.96 -7.96 3.92
CA HIS A 87 -14.89 -7.10 4.41
C HIS A 87 -15.42 -5.88 5.16
N ALA A 88 -16.44 -5.22 4.63
CA ALA A 88 -17.06 -4.06 5.26
C ALA A 88 -17.75 -4.44 6.59
N GLU A 89 -18.44 -5.58 6.63
CA GLU A 89 -19.06 -6.10 7.84
C GLU A 89 -18.03 -6.46 8.91
N ASN A 90 -16.95 -7.14 8.53
CA ASN A 90 -15.86 -7.48 9.44
C ASN A 90 -15.17 -6.22 9.99
N LEU A 91 -14.87 -5.24 9.14
CA LEU A 91 -14.32 -3.95 9.57
C LEU A 91 -15.26 -3.23 10.55
N SER A 92 -16.56 -3.25 10.28
CA SER A 92 -17.59 -2.69 11.18
C SER A 92 -17.60 -3.41 12.54
N ALA A 93 -17.49 -4.74 12.55
CA ALA A 93 -17.41 -5.54 13.77
C ALA A 93 -16.13 -5.27 14.58
N LEU A 94 -14.99 -5.13 13.90
CA LEU A 94 -13.71 -4.74 14.51
C LEU A 94 -13.78 -3.34 15.12
N ARG A 95 -14.36 -2.36 14.41
CA ARG A 95 -14.55 -0.99 14.93
C ARG A 95 -15.45 -0.96 16.17
N ARG A 96 -16.56 -1.70 16.18
CA ARG A 96 -17.41 -1.85 17.37
C ARG A 96 -16.64 -2.44 18.55
N THR A 97 -15.80 -3.44 18.29
CA THR A 97 -14.98 -4.09 19.32
C THR A 97 -13.89 -3.15 19.85
N ALA A 98 -13.25 -2.39 18.97
CA ALA A 98 -12.26 -1.39 19.33
C ALA A 98 -12.87 -0.31 20.24
N ILE A 99 -14.07 0.19 19.94
CA ILE A 99 -14.76 1.17 20.79
C ILE A 99 -14.98 0.61 22.21
N ARG A 100 -15.43 -0.64 22.33
CA ARG A 100 -15.60 -1.27 23.66
C ARG A 100 -14.27 -1.36 24.41
N ALA A 101 -13.21 -1.81 23.73
CA ALA A 101 -11.88 -1.90 24.33
C ALA A 101 -11.32 -0.53 24.75
N MET A 102 -11.54 0.51 23.93
CA MET A 102 -11.13 1.87 24.23
C MET A 102 -11.85 2.44 25.46
N GLY A 103 -13.14 2.11 25.65
CA GLY A 103 -13.87 2.45 26.87
C GLY A 103 -13.30 1.76 28.11
N LEU A 104 -12.94 0.48 28.02
CA LEU A 104 -12.30 -0.25 29.13
C LEU A 104 -10.92 0.32 29.50
N LEU A 105 -10.21 0.89 28.52
CA LEU A 105 -8.86 1.44 28.66
C LEU A 105 -8.86 2.97 28.79
N GLU A 106 -10.01 3.62 29.02
CA GLU A 106 -10.17 5.07 28.94
C GLU A 106 -9.10 5.85 29.73
N ARG A 107 -8.73 5.38 30.92
CA ARG A 107 -7.68 5.98 31.77
C ARG A 107 -6.31 6.13 31.09
N PHE A 108 -6.05 5.35 30.04
CA PHE A 108 -4.79 5.34 29.30
C PHE A 108 -4.87 6.15 28.00
N GLN A 109 -5.99 6.82 27.72
CA GLN A 109 -6.21 7.62 26.51
C GLN A 109 -5.88 6.84 25.22
N PRO A 110 -6.52 5.67 25.01
CA PRO A 110 -6.17 4.80 23.90
C PRO A 110 -6.43 5.48 22.54
N ARG A 111 -5.58 5.16 21.56
CA ARG A 111 -5.71 5.65 20.17
C ARG A 111 -5.81 4.45 19.23
N LEU A 112 -6.77 4.51 18.31
CA LEU A 112 -6.90 3.51 17.27
C LEU A 112 -5.84 3.74 16.18
N VAL A 113 -5.26 2.66 15.65
CA VAL A 113 -4.25 2.71 14.58
C VAL A 113 -4.42 1.53 13.62
N GLY A 114 -3.86 1.66 12.41
CA GLY A 114 -3.80 0.57 11.43
C GLY A 114 -5.14 0.29 10.75
N ALA A 115 -5.34 -0.96 10.33
CA ALA A 115 -6.43 -1.35 9.42
C ALA A 115 -7.86 -1.12 9.96
N VAL A 116 -8.04 -0.96 11.27
CA VAL A 116 -9.36 -0.66 11.86
C VAL A 116 -9.67 0.84 11.79
N LEU A 117 -8.64 1.69 11.69
CA LEU A 117 -8.76 3.14 11.53
C LEU A 117 -8.92 3.54 10.05
N ASP A 118 -8.06 3.00 9.18
CA ASP A 118 -7.93 3.36 7.76
C ASP A 118 -9.13 2.94 6.87
#